data_AF-A0A2V9HDJ6-F1
#
_entry.id   AF-A0A2V9HDJ6-F1
#
_cell.length_a   1.000
_cell.length_b   1.000
_cell.length_c   1.000
_cell.angle_alpha   90.00
_cell.angle_beta   90.00
_cell.angle_gamma   90.00
#
_symmetry.space_group_name_H-M   'P 1'
#
loop_
_entity.id
_entity.type
_entity.pdbx_description
1 polymer ?
#
loop_
_entity_poly.entity_id
_entity_poly.type
_entity_poly.pdbx_seq_one_letter_code
_entity_poly.pdbx_strand_id
1 'polypeptide(L)'
;MAGLILLLLAMGSRAAAGTQVPQDNDHTLQAMRDEMVRAKTRLELKIPNIDQPVRPYYVEYRLVDLEVREVVAEFGTLLTSTHTRNRFMDVEARVGSYKLDSSNFVSDDGFRGFIGPIGSVGIDRDYDSLRQDLWIATHQAFKEAVDTYSRKQAYLSSLARQSDIDDFSKAEPVQLIEPLETPDWTSRNWDQEARDTSATLRAFSEIHESRVTYYLVYATEPFLCHVRDAPG
;
A
#
# COMPACT_ATOMS: atom_id res chain seq x y z
N MET A 1 25.76 -74.18 -29.30
CA MET A 1 24.79 -73.17 -29.77
C MET A 1 23.79 -72.92 -28.65
N ALA A 2 24.10 -71.98 -27.76
CA ALA A 2 23.20 -71.50 -26.72
C ALA A 2 23.39 -69.97 -26.68
N GLY A 3 22.40 -69.25 -27.19
CA GLY A 3 22.40 -67.78 -27.26
C GLY A 3 21.90 -67.20 -25.94
N LEU A 4 22.72 -66.35 -25.34
CA LEU A 4 22.41 -65.60 -24.12
C LEU A 4 21.81 -64.24 -24.52
N ILE A 5 20.53 -64.05 -24.26
CA ILE A 5 19.80 -62.79 -24.50
C ILE A 5 20.15 -61.83 -23.36
N LEU A 6 20.86 -60.75 -23.68
CA LEU A 6 21.22 -59.67 -22.76
C LEU A 6 20.08 -58.65 -22.71
N LEU A 7 19.37 -58.58 -21.59
CA LEU A 7 18.27 -57.63 -21.35
C LEU A 7 18.86 -56.28 -20.91
N LEU A 8 18.78 -55.26 -21.76
CA LEU A 8 19.17 -53.87 -21.47
C LEU A 8 18.09 -53.20 -20.59
N LEU A 9 18.35 -53.01 -19.29
CA LEU A 9 17.57 -52.10 -18.45
C LEU A 9 18.06 -50.65 -18.68
N ALA A 10 17.25 -49.87 -19.40
CA ALA A 10 17.45 -48.42 -19.50
C ALA A 10 17.02 -47.76 -18.19
N MET A 11 17.99 -47.24 -17.42
CA MET A 11 17.73 -46.36 -16.27
C MET A 11 17.23 -45.02 -16.82
N GLY A 12 15.90 -44.82 -16.79
CA GLY A 12 15.29 -43.51 -17.02
C GLY A 12 15.59 -42.58 -15.85
N SER A 13 16.54 -41.67 -16.02
CA SER A 13 16.72 -40.52 -15.12
C SER A 13 15.48 -39.64 -15.20
N ARG A 14 14.58 -39.77 -14.21
CA ARG A 14 13.54 -38.78 -13.95
C ARG A 14 14.25 -37.49 -13.54
N ALA A 15 14.35 -36.54 -14.47
CA ALA A 15 14.64 -35.16 -14.12
C ALA A 15 13.56 -34.74 -13.12
N ALA A 16 13.98 -34.46 -11.88
CA ALA A 16 13.14 -33.74 -10.94
C ALA A 16 12.87 -32.38 -11.59
N ALA A 17 11.67 -32.22 -12.13
CA ALA A 17 11.14 -30.90 -12.43
C ALA A 17 11.11 -30.18 -11.09
N GLY A 18 12.16 -29.41 -10.80
CA GLY A 18 12.11 -28.43 -9.75
C GLY A 18 10.93 -27.53 -10.11
N THR A 19 9.87 -27.60 -9.32
CA THR A 19 8.81 -26.60 -9.33
C THR A 19 9.53 -25.28 -9.13
N GLN A 20 9.71 -24.51 -10.20
CA GLN A 20 10.09 -23.12 -10.07
C GLN A 20 8.91 -22.48 -9.35
N VAL A 21 9.06 -22.30 -8.04
CA VAL A 21 8.27 -21.32 -7.30
C VAL A 21 8.37 -20.05 -8.15
N PRO A 22 7.25 -19.46 -8.60
CA PRO A 22 7.31 -18.19 -9.32
C PRO A 22 8.20 -17.27 -8.50
N GLN A 23 9.34 -16.86 -9.07
CA GLN A 23 10.11 -15.79 -8.46
C GLN A 23 9.18 -14.59 -8.48
N ASP A 24 8.66 -14.26 -7.31
CA ASP A 24 7.85 -13.09 -7.12
C ASP A 24 8.75 -11.89 -7.41
N ASN A 25 8.64 -11.33 -8.61
CA ASN A 25 9.34 -10.12 -9.06
C ASN A 25 8.74 -8.87 -8.36
N ASP A 26 8.13 -9.02 -7.19
CA ASP A 26 7.59 -7.91 -6.43
C ASP A 26 8.71 -7.16 -5.72
N HIS A 27 9.24 -6.17 -6.44
CA HIS A 27 10.24 -5.24 -5.91
C HIS A 27 9.61 -4.11 -5.09
N THR A 28 8.33 -4.16 -4.71
CA THR A 28 7.64 -3.08 -3.98
C THR A 28 8.35 -2.73 -2.68
N LEU A 29 8.63 -3.72 -1.81
CA LEU A 29 9.33 -3.46 -0.54
C LEU A 29 10.77 -2.95 -0.77
N GLN A 30 11.43 -3.41 -1.83
CA GLN A 30 12.77 -2.94 -2.19
C GLN A 30 12.73 -1.47 -2.64
N ALA A 31 11.81 -1.12 -3.54
CA ALA A 31 11.57 0.24 -4.01
C ALA A 31 11.29 1.19 -2.85
N MET A 32 10.38 0.80 -1.94
CA MET A 32 10.07 1.59 -0.74
C MET A 32 11.30 1.82 0.13
N ARG A 33 12.12 0.78 0.38
CA ARG A 33 13.35 0.91 1.18
C ARG A 33 14.38 1.81 0.52
N ASP A 34 14.66 1.60 -0.76
CA ASP A 34 15.66 2.38 -1.49
C ASP A 34 15.22 3.85 -1.62
N GLU A 35 13.93 4.09 -1.78
CA GLU A 35 13.39 5.44 -1.80
C GLU A 35 13.41 6.10 -0.43
N MET A 36 13.15 5.36 0.64
CA MET A 36 13.27 5.85 2.01
C MET A 36 14.71 6.28 2.30
N VAL A 37 15.70 5.48 1.87
CA VAL A 37 17.13 5.82 1.98
C VAL A 37 17.45 7.09 1.20
N ARG A 38 16.93 7.24 -0.03
CA ARG A 38 17.11 8.45 -0.85
C ARG A 38 16.53 9.68 -0.16
N ALA A 39 15.27 9.60 0.30
CA ALA A 39 14.59 10.68 1.00
C ALA A 39 15.38 11.12 2.23
N LYS A 40 15.74 10.20 3.14
CA LYS A 40 16.50 10.51 4.36
C LYS A 40 17.82 11.24 4.08
N THR A 41 18.49 10.86 3.00
CA THR A 41 19.81 11.38 2.66
C THR A 41 19.73 12.73 1.94
N ARG A 42 18.75 12.90 1.05
CA ARG A 42 18.69 14.03 0.11
C ARG A 42 17.65 15.09 0.44
N LEU A 43 16.61 14.78 1.20
CA LEU A 43 15.61 15.79 1.57
C LEU A 43 16.20 16.74 2.61
N GLU A 44 16.37 17.98 2.20
CA GLU A 44 16.61 19.12 3.08
C GLU A 44 16.01 20.37 2.45
N LEU A 45 15.53 21.28 3.28
CA LEU A 45 15.06 22.60 2.86
C LEU A 45 15.87 23.66 3.58
N LYS A 46 16.54 24.53 2.82
CA LYS A 46 17.21 25.70 3.35
C LYS A 46 16.20 26.84 3.42
N ILE A 47 15.94 27.30 4.64
CA ILE A 47 15.05 28.43 4.88
C ILE A 47 15.92 29.66 5.16
N PRO A 48 15.68 30.81 4.50
CA PRO A 48 16.39 32.04 4.81
C PRO A 48 16.31 32.36 6.31
N ASN A 49 17.42 32.76 6.91
CA ASN A 49 17.55 33.07 8.34
C ASN A 49 17.44 31.86 9.30
N ILE A 50 17.56 30.63 8.79
CA ILE A 50 17.78 29.43 9.61
C ILE A 50 19.14 28.82 9.23
N ASP A 51 20.05 28.75 10.21
CA ASP A 51 21.43 28.30 9.98
C ASP A 51 21.53 26.83 9.54
N GLN A 52 20.64 25.98 10.08
CA GLN A 52 20.61 24.57 9.75
C GLN A 52 19.49 24.26 8.74
N PRO A 53 19.79 23.49 7.67
CA PRO A 53 18.75 23.00 6.78
C PRO A 53 17.73 22.16 7.55
N VAL A 54 16.45 22.43 7.30
CA VAL A 54 15.36 21.65 7.85
C VAL A 54 15.32 20.30 7.14
N ARG A 55 15.16 19.22 7.90
CA ARG A 55 15.06 17.85 7.37
C ARG A 55 13.84 17.17 7.97
N PRO A 56 13.20 16.24 7.25
CA PRO A 56 12.20 15.39 7.88
C PRO A 56 12.89 14.54 8.95
N TYR A 57 12.29 14.46 10.13
CA TYR A 57 12.71 13.55 11.18
C TYR A 57 11.91 12.25 11.15
N TYR A 58 10.72 12.26 10.56
CA TYR A 58 9.88 11.08 10.34
C TYR A 58 9.46 11.02 8.88
N VAL A 59 9.49 9.82 8.29
CA VAL A 59 8.89 9.53 6.98
C VAL A 59 8.18 8.18 7.04
N GLU A 60 6.97 8.10 6.50
CA GLU A 60 6.16 6.89 6.37
C GLU A 60 5.75 6.72 4.90
N TYR A 61 5.84 5.49 4.41
CA TYR A 61 5.24 5.05 3.16
C TYR A 61 4.24 3.94 3.46
N ARG A 62 3.02 4.12 2.99
CA ARG A 62 1.96 3.12 3.02
C ARG A 62 1.46 2.90 1.61
N LEU A 63 1.42 1.65 1.17
CA LEU A 63 0.78 1.25 -0.06
C LEU A 63 -0.41 0.36 0.27
N VAL A 64 -1.47 0.45 -0.53
CA VAL A 64 -2.62 -0.44 -0.45
C VAL A 64 -2.89 -0.94 -1.86
N ASP A 65 -2.52 -2.20 -2.11
CA ASP A 65 -3.02 -2.95 -3.26
C ASP A 65 -4.41 -3.42 -2.95
N LEU A 66 -5.38 -3.06 -3.79
CA LEU A 66 -6.77 -3.43 -3.64
C LEU A 66 -7.25 -4.12 -4.91
N GLU A 67 -7.67 -5.37 -4.77
CA GLU A 67 -8.39 -6.10 -5.80
C GLU A 67 -9.83 -6.31 -5.35
N VAL A 68 -10.78 -5.88 -6.18
CA VAL A 68 -12.21 -6.06 -5.93
C VAL A 68 -12.82 -6.85 -7.06
N ARG A 69 -13.44 -7.98 -6.74
CA ARG A 69 -14.31 -8.72 -7.65
C ARG A 69 -15.77 -8.53 -7.21
N GLU A 70 -16.58 -8.03 -8.12
CA GLU A 70 -18.00 -7.82 -7.92
C GLU A 70 -18.78 -8.65 -8.94
N VAL A 71 -19.70 -9.49 -8.46
CA VAL A 71 -20.60 -10.29 -9.29
C VAL A 71 -22.02 -10.01 -8.81
N VAL A 72 -22.86 -9.49 -9.69
CA VAL A 72 -24.26 -9.16 -9.39
C VAL A 72 -25.16 -9.94 -10.33
N ALA A 73 -26.13 -10.65 -9.77
CA ALA A 73 -27.16 -11.36 -10.52
C ALA A 73 -28.56 -11.07 -9.97
N GLU A 74 -29.53 -11.11 -10.86
CA GLU A 74 -30.94 -10.86 -10.58
C GLU A 74 -31.77 -11.92 -11.29
N PHE A 75 -32.62 -12.61 -10.53
CA PHE A 75 -33.50 -13.67 -11.01
C PHE A 75 -32.85 -14.60 -12.04
N GLY A 76 -31.66 -15.14 -11.77
CA GLY A 76 -30.94 -16.08 -12.66
C GLY A 76 -30.17 -15.45 -13.83
N THR A 77 -30.23 -14.12 -13.96
CA THR A 77 -29.49 -13.36 -14.97
C THR A 77 -28.34 -12.63 -14.32
N LEU A 78 -27.14 -12.79 -14.85
CA LEU A 78 -25.98 -11.99 -14.43
C LEU A 78 -26.12 -10.57 -14.98
N LEU A 79 -26.05 -9.57 -14.10
CA LEU A 79 -26.08 -8.15 -14.45
C LEU A 79 -24.68 -7.59 -14.65
N THR A 80 -23.77 -7.87 -13.71
CA THR A 80 -22.35 -7.48 -13.82
C THR A 80 -21.45 -8.57 -13.25
N SER A 81 -20.25 -8.67 -13.80
CA SER A 81 -19.14 -9.46 -13.27
C SER A 81 -17.87 -8.70 -13.63
N THR A 82 -17.30 -8.01 -12.64
CA THR A 82 -16.16 -7.12 -12.81
C THR A 82 -15.07 -7.47 -11.84
N HIS A 83 -13.83 -7.30 -12.28
CA HIS A 83 -12.64 -7.37 -11.45
C HIS A 83 -11.84 -6.10 -11.66
N THR A 84 -11.60 -5.38 -10.58
CA THR A 84 -10.85 -4.12 -10.57
C THR A 84 -9.63 -4.28 -9.69
N ARG A 85 -8.52 -3.67 -10.10
CA ARG A 85 -7.27 -3.63 -9.37
C ARG A 85 -6.85 -2.18 -9.27
N ASN A 86 -6.65 -1.71 -8.05
CA ASN A 86 -6.21 -0.36 -7.75
C ASN A 86 -5.02 -0.44 -6.80
N ARG A 87 -4.10 0.50 -6.90
CA ARG A 87 -3.02 0.67 -5.93
C ARG A 87 -3.05 2.10 -5.44
N PHE A 88 -3.15 2.26 -4.13
CA PHE A 88 -3.09 3.55 -3.47
C PHE A 88 -1.78 3.68 -2.71
N MET A 89 -1.28 4.90 -2.65
CA MET A 89 -0.13 5.29 -1.88
C MET A 89 -0.53 6.41 -0.92
N ASP A 90 0.04 6.39 0.28
CA ASP A 90 0.00 7.46 1.26
C ASP A 90 1.41 7.66 1.82
N VAL A 91 1.87 8.92 1.85
CA VAL A 91 3.21 9.28 2.27
C VAL A 91 3.14 10.36 3.34
N GLU A 92 3.61 10.05 4.54
CA GLU A 92 3.73 11.05 5.59
C GLU A 92 5.18 11.49 5.74
N ALA A 93 5.41 12.79 5.92
CA ALA A 93 6.68 13.32 6.39
C ALA A 93 6.41 14.26 7.56
N ARG A 94 7.26 14.24 8.58
CA ARG A 94 7.17 15.17 9.71
C ARG A 94 8.47 15.91 9.96
N VAL A 95 8.33 17.14 10.41
CA VAL A 95 9.43 18.06 10.72
C VAL A 95 9.29 18.54 12.16
N GLY A 96 10.43 18.68 12.84
CA GLY A 96 10.49 19.07 14.25
C GLY A 96 11.19 18.00 15.08
N SER A 97 10.57 17.64 16.21
CA SER A 97 11.08 16.67 17.17
C SER A 97 9.93 15.91 17.81
N TYR A 98 10.24 14.87 18.59
CA TYR A 98 9.23 14.14 19.37
C TYR A 98 8.36 15.04 20.28
N LYS A 99 8.93 16.14 20.80
CA LYS A 99 8.20 17.07 21.67
C LYS A 99 7.23 17.96 20.91
N LEU A 100 7.71 18.51 19.79
CA LEU A 100 6.96 19.42 18.95
C LEU A 100 7.28 19.16 17.48
N ASP A 101 6.28 18.75 16.70
CA ASP A 101 6.38 18.50 15.27
C ASP A 101 5.19 19.03 14.47
N SER A 102 5.23 18.80 13.15
CA SER A 102 4.19 19.19 12.20
C SER A 102 2.86 18.42 12.31
N SER A 103 2.77 17.39 13.14
CA SER A 103 1.56 16.59 13.30
C SER A 103 0.54 17.28 14.23
N ASN A 104 -0.64 16.68 14.40
CA ASN A 104 -1.67 17.11 15.37
C ASN A 104 -2.07 18.60 15.26
N PHE A 105 -1.94 19.20 14.08
CA PHE A 105 -2.27 20.59 13.83
C PHE A 105 -3.05 20.73 12.52
N VAL A 106 -4.30 21.18 12.64
CA VAL A 106 -5.17 21.45 11.49
C VAL A 106 -5.25 22.96 11.32
N SER A 107 -4.67 23.47 10.24
CA SER A 107 -4.91 24.84 9.79
C SER A 107 -6.15 24.88 8.87
N ASP A 108 -6.80 26.04 8.76
CA ASP A 108 -8.00 26.31 7.93
C ASP A 108 -7.80 26.12 6.41
N ASP A 109 -6.67 25.54 6.01
CA ASP A 109 -6.35 25.20 4.64
C ASP A 109 -7.03 23.86 4.33
N GLY A 110 -8.24 23.95 3.80
CA GLY A 110 -9.04 22.80 3.39
C GLY A 110 -8.32 21.90 2.39
N PHE A 111 -8.73 20.63 2.37
CA PHE A 111 -8.41 19.58 1.40
C PHE A 111 -7.76 20.09 0.10
N ARG A 112 -6.43 19.95 -0.01
CA ARG A 112 -5.66 20.33 -1.22
C ARG A 112 -5.74 19.23 -2.31
N GLY A 113 -6.95 18.86 -2.72
CA GLY A 113 -7.21 18.11 -3.96
C GLY A 113 -6.44 16.79 -4.17
N PHE A 114 -6.54 16.26 -5.39
CA PHE A 114 -6.05 14.93 -5.84
C PHE A 114 -4.53 14.84 -6.00
N ILE A 115 -3.79 15.93 -5.74
CA ILE A 115 -2.33 15.99 -5.79
C ILE A 115 -1.89 16.21 -4.34
N GLY A 116 -2.06 15.19 -3.51
CA GLY A 116 -1.52 15.13 -2.17
C GLY A 116 -0.46 14.03 -2.08
N PRO A 117 0.13 13.80 -0.90
CA PRO A 117 0.91 12.59 -0.66
C PRO A 117 0.10 11.29 -0.82
N ILE A 118 -1.23 11.42 -0.87
CA ILE A 118 -2.17 10.34 -1.15
C ILE A 118 -2.51 10.34 -2.64
N GLY A 119 -2.34 9.20 -3.32
CA GLY A 119 -2.64 9.09 -4.73
C GLY A 119 -2.77 7.65 -5.23
N SER A 120 -3.41 7.48 -6.39
CA SER A 120 -3.36 6.21 -7.13
C SER A 120 -2.01 6.11 -7.85
N VAL A 121 -1.37 4.95 -7.75
CA VAL A 121 -0.11 4.65 -8.45
C VAL A 121 -0.27 3.47 -9.39
N GLY A 122 0.70 3.25 -10.26
CA GLY A 122 0.68 2.16 -11.23
C GLY A 122 0.57 0.78 -10.55
N ILE A 123 -0.39 -0.03 -11.00
CA ILE A 123 -0.59 -1.42 -10.50
C ILE A 123 0.48 -2.40 -10.99
N ASP A 124 1.33 -1.98 -11.94
CA ASP A 124 2.31 -2.82 -12.62
C ASP A 124 3.51 -3.20 -11.73
N ARG A 125 3.59 -2.64 -10.52
CA ARG A 125 4.67 -2.86 -9.53
C ARG A 125 6.08 -2.59 -10.07
N ASP A 126 6.19 -1.73 -11.09
CA ASP A 126 7.47 -1.33 -11.66
C ASP A 126 8.32 -0.58 -10.62
N TYR A 127 9.57 -1.03 -10.46
CA TYR A 127 10.48 -0.51 -9.44
C TYR A 127 10.78 0.97 -9.63
N ASP A 128 11.08 1.41 -10.85
CA ASP A 128 11.49 2.79 -11.11
C ASP A 128 10.30 3.76 -11.05
N SER A 129 9.15 3.34 -11.59
CA SER A 129 7.90 4.12 -11.51
C SER A 129 7.49 4.36 -10.06
N LEU A 130 7.45 3.30 -9.25
CA LEU A 130 7.04 3.42 -7.84
C LEU A 130 7.97 4.34 -7.06
N ARG A 131 9.28 4.26 -7.28
CA ARG A 131 10.26 5.14 -6.63
C ARG A 131 10.12 6.60 -7.04
N GLN A 132 9.79 6.86 -8.29
CA GLN A 132 9.53 8.21 -8.77
C GLN A 132 8.26 8.80 -8.12
N ASP A 133 7.19 8.01 -8.06
CA ASP A 133 5.93 8.42 -7.43
C ASP A 133 6.13 8.72 -5.94
N LEU A 134 6.77 7.79 -5.23
CA LEU A 134 7.12 7.95 -3.81
C LEU A 134 7.96 9.20 -3.57
N TRP A 135 8.89 9.54 -4.44
CA TRP A 135 9.72 10.75 -4.29
C TRP A 135 8.95 12.04 -4.45
N ILE A 136 8.09 12.11 -5.46
CA ILE A 136 7.23 13.28 -5.69
C ILE A 136 6.33 13.48 -4.46
N ALA A 137 5.68 12.41 -4.00
CA ALA A 137 4.83 12.42 -2.82
C ALA A 137 5.59 12.80 -1.54
N THR A 138 6.78 12.23 -1.32
CA THR A 138 7.63 12.54 -0.16
C THR A 138 8.05 14.00 -0.14
N HIS A 139 8.46 14.53 -1.29
CA HIS A 139 8.89 15.92 -1.40
C HIS A 139 7.73 16.89 -1.17
N GLN A 140 6.52 16.53 -1.61
CA GLN A 140 5.31 17.29 -1.31
C GLN A 140 4.95 17.24 0.18
N ALA A 141 4.85 16.03 0.75
CA ALA A 141 4.57 15.82 2.18
C ALA A 141 5.54 16.61 3.06
N PHE A 142 6.83 16.60 2.70
CA PHE A 142 7.83 17.34 3.44
C PHE A 142 7.62 18.86 3.40
N LYS A 143 7.30 19.44 2.23
CA LYS A 143 7.01 20.87 2.13
C LYS A 143 5.78 21.27 2.92
N GLU A 144 4.73 20.44 2.85
CA GLU A 144 3.51 20.61 3.64
C GLU A 144 3.80 20.53 5.14
N ALA A 145 4.67 19.60 5.56
CA ALA A 145 5.10 19.47 6.95
C ALA A 145 5.88 20.69 7.44
N VAL A 146 6.80 21.25 6.64
CA VAL A 146 7.53 22.48 7.00
C VAL A 146 6.58 23.66 7.20
N ASP A 147 5.64 23.83 6.28
CA ASP A 147 4.66 24.92 6.31
C ASP A 147 3.70 24.77 7.51
N THR A 148 3.19 23.56 7.72
CA THR A 148 2.34 23.21 8.87
C THR A 148 3.07 23.39 10.19
N TYR A 149 4.33 22.98 10.29
CA TYR A 149 5.17 23.19 11.47
C TYR A 149 5.33 24.67 11.79
N SER A 150 5.62 25.50 10.77
CA SER A 150 5.78 26.94 10.93
C SER A 150 4.50 27.61 11.45
N ARG A 151 3.34 27.22 10.91
CA ARG A 151 2.03 27.69 11.40
C ARG A 151 1.75 27.23 12.83
N LYS A 152 2.02 25.96 13.15
CA LYS A 152 1.85 25.42 14.50
C LYS A 152 2.71 26.18 15.50
N GLN A 153 3.97 26.44 15.19
CA GLN A 153 4.87 27.23 16.04
C GLN A 153 4.35 28.66 16.26
N ALA A 154 3.87 29.32 15.21
CA ALA A 154 3.29 30.67 15.32
C ALA A 154 1.99 30.68 16.16
N TYR A 155 1.14 29.66 16.02
CA TYR A 155 -0.05 29.52 16.85
C TYR A 155 0.31 29.28 18.32
N LEU A 156 1.22 28.34 18.61
CA LEU A 156 1.64 28.02 19.97
C LEU A 156 2.34 29.20 20.67
N SER A 157 3.09 30.03 19.94
CA SER A 157 3.72 31.23 20.52
C SER A 157 2.72 32.31 20.93
N SER A 158 1.50 32.29 20.37
CA SER A 158 0.41 33.18 20.76
C SER A 158 -0.36 32.72 22.01
N LEU A 159 -0.20 31.46 22.41
CA LEU A 159 -0.92 30.89 23.56
C LEU A 159 -0.26 31.31 24.88
N ALA A 160 -1.09 31.72 25.84
CA ALA A 160 -0.63 32.06 27.20
C ALA A 160 -0.05 30.85 27.95
N ARG A 161 -0.48 29.63 27.60
CA ARG A 161 0.04 28.37 28.14
C ARG A 161 0.10 27.33 27.02
N GLN A 162 1.29 26.82 26.76
CA GLN A 162 1.51 25.73 25.82
C GLN A 162 1.23 24.39 26.50
N SER A 163 0.84 23.39 25.70
CA SER A 163 0.75 22.00 26.15
C SER A 163 2.15 21.45 26.43
N ASP A 164 2.27 20.57 27.42
CA ASP A 164 3.50 19.82 27.75
C ASP A 164 3.39 18.34 27.30
N ILE A 165 2.44 18.06 26.39
CA ILE A 165 2.25 16.73 25.81
C ILE A 165 3.13 16.65 24.57
N ASP A 166 4.02 15.66 24.55
CA ASP A 166 4.84 15.34 23.38
C ASP A 166 3.95 14.97 22.18
N ASP A 167 4.24 15.55 21.01
CA ASP A 167 3.50 15.25 19.78
C ASP A 167 3.68 13.81 19.28
N PHE A 168 4.81 13.17 19.60
CA PHE A 168 5.12 11.82 19.15
C PHE A 168 5.84 11.00 20.22
N SER A 169 5.48 9.72 20.33
CA SER A 169 6.07 8.78 21.27
C SER A 169 7.19 7.96 20.63
N LYS A 170 8.23 7.63 21.40
CA LYS A 170 9.26 6.68 20.99
C LYS A 170 8.73 5.24 21.08
N ALA A 171 9.06 4.41 20.10
CA ALA A 171 8.73 2.99 20.06
C ALA A 171 9.90 2.19 19.50
N GLU A 172 10.03 0.93 19.92
CA GLU A 172 11.01 0.02 19.34
C GLU A 172 10.57 -0.39 17.92
N PRO A 173 11.50 -0.44 16.94
CA PRO A 173 11.16 -0.85 15.58
C PRO A 173 10.62 -2.28 15.55
N VAL A 174 9.49 -2.47 14.86
CA VAL A 174 8.89 -3.80 14.62
C VAL A 174 9.00 -4.12 13.15
N GLN A 175 9.46 -5.33 12.83
CA GLN A 175 9.49 -5.86 11.47
C GLN A 175 8.64 -7.12 11.41
N LEU A 176 7.57 -7.06 10.62
CA LEU A 176 6.72 -8.19 10.28
C LEU A 176 6.56 -8.20 8.76
N ILE A 177 6.95 -9.29 8.12
CA ILE A 177 6.76 -9.50 6.69
C ILE A 177 6.09 -10.86 6.54
N GLU A 178 4.85 -10.84 6.10
CA GLU A 178 4.08 -12.04 5.79
C GLU A 178 4.35 -12.47 4.35
N PRO A 179 4.17 -13.77 4.02
CA PRO A 179 4.22 -14.23 2.64
C PRO A 179 3.23 -13.45 1.77
N LEU A 180 3.67 -13.03 0.58
CA LEU A 180 2.76 -12.42 -0.38
C LEU A 180 1.89 -13.52 -1.00
N GLU A 181 0.62 -13.54 -0.61
CA GLU A 181 -0.38 -14.37 -1.26
C GLU A 181 -0.95 -13.63 -2.49
N THR A 182 -1.36 -14.38 -3.50
CA THR A 182 -2.10 -13.83 -4.64
C THR A 182 -3.49 -14.45 -4.64
N PRO A 183 -4.55 -13.65 -4.80
CA PRO A 183 -5.90 -14.16 -4.69
C PRO A 183 -6.23 -15.03 -5.92
N ASP A 184 -6.59 -16.30 -5.69
CA ASP A 184 -7.13 -17.17 -6.73
C ASP A 184 -8.64 -16.95 -6.90
N TRP A 185 -8.98 -16.03 -7.79
CA TRP A 185 -10.36 -15.73 -8.17
C TRP A 185 -11.02 -16.84 -9.00
N THR A 186 -10.28 -17.83 -9.48
CA THR A 186 -10.77 -18.89 -10.40
C THR A 186 -11.14 -20.18 -9.70
N SER A 187 -10.73 -20.34 -8.44
CA SER A 187 -11.04 -21.50 -7.58
C SER A 187 -12.54 -21.85 -7.47
N ARG A 188 -13.42 -20.87 -7.74
CA ARG A 188 -14.89 -21.02 -7.69
C ARG A 188 -15.56 -20.28 -8.85
N ASN A 189 -16.63 -20.86 -9.40
CA ASN A 189 -17.44 -20.19 -10.43
C ASN A 189 -18.48 -19.26 -9.79
N TRP A 190 -18.01 -18.09 -9.34
CA TRP A 190 -18.83 -17.05 -8.71
C TRP A 190 -20.01 -16.60 -9.58
N ASP A 191 -19.80 -16.52 -10.90
CA ASP A 191 -20.81 -16.10 -11.87
C ASP A 191 -21.96 -17.10 -11.94
N GLN A 192 -21.66 -18.40 -12.00
CA GLN A 192 -22.68 -19.44 -12.00
C GLN A 192 -23.42 -19.49 -10.66
N GLU A 193 -22.70 -19.37 -9.56
CA GLU A 193 -23.31 -19.38 -8.24
C GLU A 193 -24.25 -18.20 -8.02
N ALA A 194 -23.87 -16.99 -8.46
CA ALA A 194 -24.73 -15.82 -8.40
C ALA A 194 -26.01 -16.03 -9.24
N ARG A 195 -25.90 -16.65 -10.42
CA ARG A 195 -27.06 -17.02 -11.25
C ARG A 195 -27.95 -18.03 -10.51
N ASP A 196 -27.39 -19.12 -10.02
CA ASP A 196 -28.18 -20.18 -9.37
C ASP A 196 -28.87 -19.66 -8.10
N THR A 197 -28.15 -18.89 -7.29
CA THR A 197 -28.68 -18.28 -6.06
C THR A 197 -29.80 -17.30 -6.39
N SER A 198 -29.58 -16.38 -7.34
CA SER A 198 -30.61 -15.40 -7.73
C SER A 198 -31.81 -16.06 -8.42
N ALA A 199 -31.63 -17.18 -9.12
CA ALA A 199 -32.71 -17.90 -9.79
C ALA A 199 -33.75 -18.47 -8.81
N THR A 200 -33.34 -18.85 -7.59
CA THR A 200 -34.26 -19.34 -6.55
C THR A 200 -35.36 -18.32 -6.21
N LEU A 201 -35.06 -17.02 -6.36
CA LEU A 201 -35.97 -15.94 -6.02
C LEU A 201 -37.13 -15.79 -7.01
N ARG A 202 -37.05 -16.43 -8.19
CA ARG A 202 -38.17 -16.51 -9.14
C ARG A 202 -39.39 -17.26 -8.57
N ALA A 203 -39.20 -18.07 -7.53
CA ALA A 203 -40.28 -18.81 -6.89
C ALA A 203 -41.25 -17.90 -6.10
N PHE A 204 -40.89 -16.63 -5.85
CA PHE A 204 -41.64 -15.71 -5.01
C PHE A 204 -42.20 -14.56 -5.86
N SER A 205 -43.47 -14.66 -6.24
CA SER A 205 -44.15 -13.70 -7.13
C SER A 205 -44.34 -12.30 -6.53
N GLU A 206 -44.26 -12.18 -5.21
CA GLU A 206 -44.37 -10.93 -4.45
C GLU A 206 -43.07 -10.10 -4.49
N ILE A 207 -41.94 -10.70 -4.93
CA ILE A 207 -40.65 -10.02 -5.05
C ILE A 207 -40.53 -9.44 -6.47
N HIS A 208 -40.60 -8.12 -6.57
CA HIS A 208 -40.51 -7.40 -7.84
C HIS A 208 -39.08 -7.03 -8.26
N GLU A 209 -38.17 -6.92 -7.30
CA GLU A 209 -36.75 -6.60 -7.53
C GLU A 209 -35.90 -7.40 -6.52
N SER A 210 -34.83 -8.03 -7.00
CA SER A 210 -33.86 -8.67 -6.12
C SER A 210 -32.49 -8.77 -6.77
N ARG A 211 -31.44 -8.50 -5.98
CA ARG A 211 -30.05 -8.67 -6.41
C ARG A 211 -29.29 -9.54 -5.41
N VAL A 212 -28.59 -10.52 -5.96
CA VAL A 212 -27.56 -11.26 -5.26
C VAL A 212 -26.22 -10.66 -5.68
N THR A 213 -25.49 -10.12 -4.72
CA THR A 213 -24.17 -9.53 -4.93
C THR A 213 -23.12 -10.31 -4.16
N TYR A 214 -22.13 -10.83 -4.88
CA TYR A 214 -20.87 -11.27 -4.30
C TYR A 214 -19.88 -10.12 -4.43
N TYR A 215 -19.41 -9.63 -3.28
CA TYR A 215 -18.42 -8.57 -3.20
C TYR A 215 -17.18 -9.13 -2.50
N LEU A 216 -16.15 -9.43 -3.29
CA LEU A 216 -14.90 -9.99 -2.79
C LEU A 216 -13.82 -8.92 -2.84
N VAL A 217 -13.10 -8.80 -1.73
CA VAL A 217 -12.03 -7.83 -1.57
C VAL A 217 -10.77 -8.57 -1.14
N TYR A 218 -9.68 -8.33 -1.85
CA TYR A 218 -8.35 -8.74 -1.45
C TYR A 218 -7.48 -7.51 -1.35
N ALA A 219 -6.75 -7.37 -0.25
CA ALA A 219 -5.85 -6.26 -0.04
C ALA A 219 -4.46 -6.73 0.40
N THR A 220 -3.44 -6.00 -0.03
CA THR A 220 -2.08 -6.14 0.48
C THR A 220 -1.58 -4.76 0.88
N GLU A 221 -1.04 -4.65 2.09
CA GLU A 221 -0.69 -3.36 2.69
C GLU A 221 0.80 -3.27 3.05
N PRO A 222 1.68 -2.98 2.08
CA PRO A 222 3.07 -2.68 2.37
C PRO A 222 3.20 -1.41 3.20
N PHE A 223 3.89 -1.50 4.33
CA PHE A 223 4.16 -0.38 5.23
C PHE A 223 5.64 -0.27 5.55
N LEU A 224 6.19 0.94 5.48
CA LEU A 224 7.55 1.26 5.89
C LEU A 224 7.60 2.66 6.49
N CYS A 225 8.09 2.78 7.72
CA CYS A 225 8.39 4.07 8.31
C CYS A 225 9.83 4.15 8.80
N HIS A 226 10.31 5.37 8.97
CA HIS A 226 11.60 5.64 9.56
C HIS A 226 11.56 6.91 10.40
N VAL A 227 12.19 6.86 11.58
CA VAL A 227 12.47 8.02 12.41
C VAL A 227 13.97 8.25 12.48
N ARG A 228 14.42 9.45 12.09
CA ARG A 228 15.78 9.92 12.30
C ARG A 228 15.94 10.22 13.79
N ASP A 229 17.08 9.83 14.35
CA ASP A 229 17.45 10.26 15.70
C ASP A 229 17.44 11.79 15.74
N ALA A 230 16.58 12.36 16.60
CA ALA A 230 16.54 13.80 16.77
C ALA A 230 17.92 14.27 17.25
N PRO A 231 18.47 15.38 16.70
CA PRO A 231 19.61 16.01 17.34
C PRO A 231 19.18 16.39 18.76
N GLY A 232 19.97 15.95 19.74
CA GLY A 232 19.75 16.22 21.16
C GLY A 232 19.83 17.69 21.51
#